data_AF-W2QNQ2-F1
#
_entry.id   AF-W2QNQ2-F1
#
_cell.length_a   1.000
_cell.length_b   1.000
_cell.length_c   1.000
_cell.angle_alpha   90.00
_cell.angle_beta   90.00
_cell.angle_gamma   90.00
#
_symmetry.space_group_name_H-M   'P 1'
#
loop_
_entity.id
_entity.type
_entity.pdbx_description
1 polymer ?
#
loop_
_entity_poly.entity_id
_entity_poly.type
_entity_poly.pdbx_seq_one_letter_code
_entity_poly.pdbx_strand_id
1 'polypeptide(L)'
;MTKRIMEEERETKRVKLVHAAIINAHSVSVQRRLRKMSEEFQPSSFGFHVQARLLCVGMSVVYRVSLSLTISSTCISRTASGSTTLAASSGGHTTQSSWVIAMSQNKFCGFYAHVNSILYHPTVIQHLTPPVDIQQDQDVVVEWKPFEVFLRILTEIIQRYEDLQYVAFSIQADANTMNASKMQLQGFLSDCWRALEVIAPAIVVEPYLPAPLGREVLSIFVLMRDFLSLPESVLDANCTYANAILSLQDVEGLLPTHSEHSCSICLESLVSSEMKEIAVPDGDQDSSNSDSDHDNSTSSNNSDDRDAVLPACNNFSVKLPCEHVYHENCIMSWLRHNPSCPECRAPVGANL
;
A
#
# COMPACT_ATOMS: atom_id res chain seq x y z
N MET A 1 -13.50 -40.17 -10.28
CA MET A 1 -12.08 -39.75 -10.17
C MET A 1 -11.69 -38.63 -11.14
N THR A 2 -12.47 -38.37 -12.18
CA THR A 2 -12.19 -37.38 -13.24
C THR A 2 -12.68 -35.95 -12.96
N LYS A 3 -13.51 -35.73 -11.94
CA LYS A 3 -14.04 -34.39 -11.59
C LYS A 3 -13.08 -33.55 -10.74
N ARG A 4 -12.18 -34.20 -9.98
CA ARG A 4 -11.18 -33.54 -9.12
C ARG A 4 -10.01 -32.96 -9.92
N ILE A 5 -9.65 -33.63 -11.02
CA ILE A 5 -8.52 -33.24 -11.88
C ILE A 5 -8.82 -31.96 -12.68
N MET A 6 -10.09 -31.70 -13.04
CA MET A 6 -10.48 -30.44 -13.69
C MET A 6 -10.63 -29.25 -12.74
N GLU A 7 -10.75 -29.49 -11.43
CA GLU A 7 -10.75 -28.42 -10.41
C GLU A 7 -9.32 -27.99 -10.09
N GLU A 8 -8.38 -28.93 -9.93
CA GLU A 8 -6.94 -28.63 -9.76
C GLU A 8 -6.33 -27.90 -10.97
N GLU A 9 -6.77 -28.18 -12.19
CA GLU A 9 -6.29 -27.51 -13.41
C GLU A 9 -6.90 -26.10 -13.60
N ARG A 10 -8.00 -25.78 -12.90
CA ARG A 10 -8.56 -24.41 -12.79
C ARG A 10 -7.94 -23.62 -11.65
N GLU A 11 -7.53 -24.29 -10.58
CA GLU A 11 -6.80 -23.72 -9.45
C GLU A 11 -5.42 -23.19 -9.88
N THR A 12 -4.75 -23.87 -10.82
CA THR A 12 -3.39 -23.54 -11.27
C THR A 12 -3.28 -22.41 -12.30
N LYS A 13 -4.41 -21.88 -12.79
CA LYS A 13 -4.43 -20.63 -13.58
C LYS A 13 -4.75 -19.39 -12.73
N ARG A 14 -5.16 -19.57 -11.47
CA ARG A 14 -5.52 -18.49 -10.55
C ARG A 14 -4.26 -18.03 -9.82
N VAL A 15 -3.77 -16.85 -10.21
CA VAL A 15 -2.60 -16.18 -9.62
C VAL A 15 -1.30 -16.93 -9.88
N LYS A 16 -0.81 -16.88 -11.12
CA LYS A 16 0.64 -16.78 -11.31
C LYS A 16 1.06 -15.40 -10.78
N LEU A 17 1.09 -15.24 -9.45
CA LEU A 17 2.10 -14.39 -8.84
C LEU A 17 3.40 -15.00 -9.35
N VAL A 18 4.02 -14.30 -10.30
CA VAL A 18 5.18 -14.76 -11.03
C VAL A 18 6.25 -15.10 -9.98
N HIS A 19 6.38 -16.39 -9.66
CA HIS A 19 7.50 -16.95 -8.90
C HIS A 19 8.75 -17.05 -9.79
N ALA A 20 8.80 -16.27 -10.88
CA ALA A 20 9.89 -16.30 -11.86
C ALA A 20 10.85 -15.14 -11.62
N ALA A 21 11.59 -15.25 -10.54
CA ALA A 21 13.04 -14.99 -10.54
C ALA A 21 13.55 -15.35 -9.15
N ILE A 22 14.81 -15.77 -9.10
CA ILE A 22 15.59 -15.85 -7.87
C ILE A 22 15.84 -14.39 -7.43
N ILE A 23 14.78 -13.70 -7.01
CA ILE A 23 14.88 -12.42 -6.35
C ILE A 23 15.43 -12.77 -4.98
N ASN A 24 16.58 -12.19 -4.63
CA ASN A 24 17.14 -12.30 -3.30
C ASN A 24 16.26 -11.50 -2.31
N ALA A 25 15.06 -12.00 -2.07
CA ALA A 25 14.03 -11.42 -1.20
C ALA A 25 14.48 -11.35 0.27
N HIS A 26 15.60 -12.00 0.59
CA HIS A 26 16.27 -11.93 1.88
C HIS A 26 17.23 -10.74 1.99
N SER A 27 17.46 -9.99 0.91
CA SER A 27 18.26 -8.75 0.99
C SER A 27 17.54 -7.71 1.84
N VAL A 28 18.28 -7.11 2.78
CA VAL A 28 17.80 -6.05 3.68
C VAL A 28 17.19 -4.89 2.89
N SER A 29 17.74 -4.56 1.72
CA SER A 29 17.25 -3.48 0.87
C SER A 29 15.92 -3.80 0.18
N VAL A 30 15.73 -5.04 -0.25
CA VAL A 30 14.45 -5.50 -0.81
C VAL A 30 13.39 -5.51 0.28
N GLN A 31 13.71 -6.02 1.47
CA GLN A 31 12.79 -6.00 2.61
C GLN A 31 12.41 -4.57 3.04
N ARG A 32 13.37 -3.63 3.05
CA ARG A 32 13.10 -2.21 3.29
C ARG A 32 12.09 -1.66 2.28
N ARG A 33 12.32 -1.90 0.99
CA ARG A 33 11.45 -1.41 -0.09
C ARG A 33 10.06 -2.03 -0.04
N LEU A 34 9.95 -3.32 0.26
CA LEU A 34 8.65 -3.99 0.39
C LEU A 34 7.87 -3.45 1.59
N ARG A 35 8.54 -3.23 2.74
CA ARG A 35 7.92 -2.60 3.92
C ARG A 35 7.48 -1.17 3.61
N LYS A 36 8.34 -0.38 2.98
CA LYS A 36 8.02 0.98 2.55
C LYS A 36 6.87 1.00 1.54
N MET A 37 6.86 0.06 0.61
CA MET A 37 5.75 -0.11 -0.33
C MET A 37 4.46 -0.41 0.42
N SER A 38 4.49 -1.27 1.42
CA SER A 38 3.28 -1.64 2.14
C SER A 38 2.81 -0.59 3.16
N GLU A 39 3.73 0.20 3.72
CA GLU A 39 3.47 1.31 4.66
C GLU A 39 3.03 2.60 3.96
N GLU A 40 3.71 2.98 2.88
CA GLU A 40 3.52 4.26 2.20
C GLU A 40 2.62 4.17 0.97
N PHE A 41 2.13 2.98 0.60
CA PHE A 41 1.09 2.86 -0.40
C PHE A 41 -0.22 3.38 0.17
N GLN A 42 -0.30 4.71 0.19
CA GLN A 42 -1.58 5.38 0.19
C GLN A 42 -2.26 5.01 -1.14
N PRO A 43 -3.50 4.52 -1.10
CA PRO A 43 -4.24 4.25 -2.32
C PRO A 43 -4.16 5.49 -3.20
N SER A 44 -3.71 5.32 -4.45
CA SER A 44 -4.05 6.26 -5.51
C SER A 44 -5.55 6.51 -5.42
N SER A 45 -6.05 7.70 -5.77
CA SER A 45 -7.45 8.05 -5.52
C SER A 45 -8.39 7.10 -6.30
N PHE A 46 -8.76 6.00 -5.63
CA PHE A 46 -9.64 4.97 -6.11
C PHE A 46 -11.05 5.45 -5.83
N GLY A 47 -11.80 5.69 -6.89
CA GLY A 47 -13.24 5.82 -6.82
C GLY A 47 -13.88 4.46 -6.98
N PHE A 48 -14.29 3.81 -5.88
CA PHE A 48 -15.11 2.60 -5.94
C PHE A 48 -16.58 2.95 -5.75
N HIS A 49 -17.40 2.62 -6.75
CA HIS A 49 -18.82 2.90 -6.76
C HIS A 49 -19.62 1.61 -6.87
N VAL A 50 -20.60 1.45 -5.98
CA VAL A 50 -21.48 0.30 -5.91
C VAL A 50 -22.92 0.73 -6.16
N GLN A 51 -23.56 0.13 -7.16
CA GLN A 51 -24.97 0.35 -7.46
C GLN A 51 -25.73 -0.99 -7.49
N ALA A 52 -26.47 -1.27 -6.42
CA ALA A 52 -27.33 -2.44 -6.33
C ALA A 52 -28.75 -2.15 -6.87
N ARG A 53 -29.30 -3.07 -7.66
CA ARG A 53 -30.69 -3.09 -8.11
C ARG A 53 -31.33 -4.39 -7.68
N LEU A 54 -32.51 -4.30 -7.08
CA LEU A 54 -33.24 -5.46 -6.58
C LEU A 54 -34.05 -6.10 -7.71
N LEU A 55 -34.03 -7.43 -7.78
CA LEU A 55 -34.76 -8.25 -8.72
C LEU A 55 -35.51 -9.35 -7.94
N CYS A 56 -36.83 -9.37 -8.08
CA CYS A 56 -37.64 -10.48 -7.55
C CYS A 56 -37.83 -11.51 -8.66
N VAL A 57 -37.33 -12.72 -8.46
CA VAL A 57 -37.46 -13.84 -9.40
C VAL A 57 -38.22 -14.96 -8.69
N GLY A 58 -39.52 -15.06 -8.96
CA GLY A 58 -40.41 -15.99 -8.25
C GLY A 58 -40.44 -15.69 -6.76
N MET A 59 -40.05 -16.68 -5.94
CA MET A 59 -39.99 -16.59 -4.48
C MET A 59 -38.62 -16.15 -3.94
N SER A 60 -37.74 -15.63 -4.80
CA SER A 60 -36.37 -15.26 -4.43
C SER A 60 -36.06 -13.81 -4.74
N VAL A 61 -35.37 -13.16 -3.81
CA VAL A 61 -34.79 -11.82 -4.01
C VAL A 61 -33.33 -12.00 -4.45
N VAL A 62 -32.95 -11.35 -5.54
CA VAL A 62 -31.59 -11.33 -6.08
C VAL A 62 -31.20 -9.89 -6.36
N TYR A 63 -29.97 -9.49 -6.04
CA TYR A 63 -29.46 -8.18 -6.40
C TYR A 63 -28.59 -8.27 -7.65
N ARG A 64 -28.87 -7.41 -8.63
CA ARG A 64 -27.93 -7.09 -9.71
C ARG A 64 -27.10 -5.91 -9.24
N VAL A 65 -25.84 -6.15 -8.93
CA VAL A 65 -24.92 -5.12 -8.43
C VAL A 65 -23.97 -4.71 -9.54
N SER A 66 -23.95 -3.42 -9.85
CA SER A 66 -22.97 -2.82 -10.77
C SER A 66 -21.84 -2.23 -9.93
N LEU A 67 -20.62 -2.65 -10.21
CA LEU A 67 -19.40 -2.22 -9.54
C LEU A 67 -18.58 -1.40 -10.54
N SER A 68 -17.99 -0.30 -10.08
CA SER A 68 -17.12 0.54 -10.90
C SER A 68 -15.93 1.01 -10.09
N LEU A 69 -14.74 0.86 -10.65
CA LEU A 69 -13.47 1.30 -10.08
C LEU A 69 -12.88 2.35 -11.02
N THR A 70 -12.54 3.50 -10.46
CA THR A 70 -11.83 4.57 -11.17
C THR A 70 -10.50 4.78 -10.47
N ILE A 71 -9.40 4.65 -11.20
CA ILE A 71 -8.05 4.93 -10.68
C ILE A 71 -7.63 6.27 -11.26
N SER A 72 -7.42 7.27 -10.42
CA SER A 72 -6.92 8.57 -10.86
C SER A 72 -5.44 8.70 -10.50
N SER A 73 -4.61 8.82 -11.53
CA SER A 73 -3.18 9.07 -11.37
C SER A 73 -2.89 10.56 -11.30
N THR A 74 -2.48 11.06 -10.14
CA THR A 74 -1.98 12.43 -9.99
C THR A 74 -0.46 12.43 -10.07
N CYS A 75 0.10 12.51 -11.28
CA CYS A 75 1.51 12.84 -11.43
C CYS A 75 1.72 14.33 -11.10
N ILE A 76 2.12 14.63 -9.87
CA ILE A 76 2.60 15.96 -9.52
C ILE A 76 4.06 16.02 -9.97
N SER A 77 4.31 16.56 -11.16
CA SER A 77 5.65 17.08 -11.48
C SER A 77 5.79 18.41 -10.72
N ARG A 78 6.51 18.40 -9.60
CA ARG A 78 6.81 19.62 -8.86
C ARG A 78 7.89 20.39 -9.63
N THR A 79 7.49 21.23 -10.58
CA THR A 79 8.41 22.16 -11.22
C THR A 79 8.83 23.20 -10.19
N ALA A 80 10.05 23.05 -9.65
CA ALA A 80 10.72 24.11 -8.93
C ALA A 80 11.20 25.16 -9.95
N SER A 81 10.34 26.11 -10.29
CA SER A 81 10.76 27.37 -10.90
C SER A 81 9.69 28.41 -10.61
N GLY A 82 10.04 29.37 -9.76
CA GLY A 82 9.20 30.54 -9.56
C GLY A 82 9.09 31.33 -10.85
N SER A 83 7.97 31.21 -11.55
CA SER A 83 7.39 32.31 -12.31
C SER A 83 5.95 31.97 -12.71
N THR A 84 5.04 32.81 -12.27
CA THR A 84 3.61 32.80 -12.55
C THR A 84 3.34 32.85 -14.05
N THR A 85 2.76 31.78 -14.63
CA THR A 85 1.76 31.89 -15.71
C THR A 85 0.91 30.62 -15.76
N LEU A 86 -0.41 30.81 -15.64
CA LEU A 86 -1.44 29.79 -15.66
C LEU A 86 -1.61 29.20 -17.07
N ALA A 87 -1.23 27.94 -17.25
CA ALA A 87 -1.78 27.06 -18.26
C ALA A 87 -1.77 25.63 -17.71
N ALA A 88 -2.84 25.26 -17.01
CA ALA A 88 -3.04 23.91 -16.50
C ALA A 88 -3.34 22.95 -17.66
N SER A 89 -2.33 22.25 -18.18
CA SER A 89 -2.55 21.01 -18.94
C SER A 89 -2.57 19.85 -17.94
N SER A 90 -3.72 19.66 -17.29
CA SER A 90 -4.00 18.54 -16.39
C SER A 90 -4.20 17.26 -17.21
N GLY A 91 -3.11 16.63 -17.63
CA GLY A 91 -3.11 15.32 -18.30
C GLY A 91 -3.10 14.15 -17.32
N GLY A 92 -4.02 14.14 -16.35
CA GLY A 92 -4.18 12.99 -15.46
C GLY A 92 -4.78 11.82 -16.21
N HIS A 93 -4.06 10.70 -16.30
CA HIS A 93 -4.62 9.45 -16.84
C HIS A 93 -5.58 8.85 -15.81
N THR A 94 -6.85 8.73 -16.19
CA THR A 94 -7.86 8.02 -15.41
C THR A 94 -8.17 6.69 -16.09
N THR A 95 -8.02 5.59 -15.37
CA THR A 95 -8.44 4.27 -15.86
C THR A 95 -9.71 3.87 -15.13
N GLN A 96 -10.76 3.55 -15.89
CA GLN A 96 -12.06 3.16 -15.35
C GLN A 96 -12.38 1.71 -15.74
N SER A 97 -12.79 0.91 -14.77
CA SER A 97 -13.26 -0.46 -14.96
C SER A 97 -14.65 -0.61 -14.35
N SER A 98 -15.59 -1.23 -15.07
CA SER A 98 -16.95 -1.45 -14.58
C SER A 98 -17.42 -2.87 -14.92
N TRP A 99 -18.05 -3.54 -13.96
CA TRP A 99 -18.60 -4.88 -14.14
C TRP A 99 -19.87 -5.08 -13.32
N VAL A 100 -20.57 -6.20 -13.56
CA VAL A 100 -21.84 -6.49 -12.92
C VAL A 100 -21.78 -7.89 -12.32
N ILE A 101 -22.29 -8.03 -11.09
CA ILE A 101 -22.45 -9.31 -10.41
C ILE A 101 -23.91 -9.53 -10.03
N ALA A 102 -24.31 -10.80 -10.00
CA ALA A 102 -25.55 -11.22 -9.37
C ALA A 102 -25.24 -11.67 -7.93
N MET A 103 -26.05 -11.21 -6.98
CA MET A 103 -25.93 -11.54 -5.57
C MET A 103 -27.23 -12.18 -5.07
N SER A 104 -27.16 -13.48 -4.77
CA SER A 104 -28.25 -14.22 -4.13
C SER A 104 -27.98 -14.36 -2.63
N GLN A 105 -29.02 -14.72 -1.87
CA GLN A 105 -28.89 -15.00 -0.44
C GLN A 105 -27.84 -16.08 -0.18
N ASN A 106 -27.88 -17.19 -0.92
CA ASN A 106 -26.91 -18.28 -0.76
C ASN A 106 -25.47 -17.83 -1.02
N LYS A 107 -25.24 -16.99 -2.04
CA LYS A 107 -23.89 -16.45 -2.31
C LYS A 107 -23.42 -15.55 -1.15
N PHE A 108 -24.31 -14.71 -0.64
CA PHE A 108 -24.02 -13.79 0.46
C PHE A 108 -23.75 -14.53 1.78
N CYS A 109 -24.68 -15.39 2.22
CA CYS A 109 -24.54 -16.18 3.44
C CYS A 109 -23.35 -17.14 3.36
N GLY A 110 -23.09 -17.74 2.19
CA GLY A 110 -21.92 -18.60 1.99
C GLY A 110 -20.60 -17.84 2.15
N PHE A 111 -20.48 -16.64 1.56
CA PHE A 111 -19.34 -15.77 1.77
C PHE A 111 -19.18 -15.41 3.25
N TYR A 112 -20.27 -14.95 3.88
CA TYR A 112 -20.27 -14.53 5.27
C TYR A 112 -19.81 -15.66 6.18
N ALA A 113 -20.38 -16.86 6.05
CA ALA A 113 -20.02 -18.03 6.85
C ALA A 113 -18.54 -18.43 6.70
N HIS A 114 -17.99 -18.42 5.48
CA HIS A 114 -16.58 -18.75 5.27
C HIS A 114 -15.63 -17.72 5.87
N VAL A 115 -15.88 -16.43 5.66
CA VAL A 115 -15.05 -15.37 6.27
C VAL A 115 -15.14 -15.45 7.79
N ASN A 116 -16.35 -15.65 8.33
CA ASN A 116 -16.55 -15.77 9.77
C ASN A 116 -15.82 -16.97 10.36
N SER A 117 -15.82 -18.11 9.67
CA SER A 117 -15.06 -19.30 10.10
C SER A 117 -13.56 -19.05 10.20
N ILE A 118 -13.00 -18.18 9.34
CA ILE A 118 -11.58 -17.83 9.39
C ILE A 118 -11.33 -16.82 10.52
N LEU A 119 -12.15 -15.77 10.63
CA LEU A 119 -12.02 -14.74 11.67
C LEU A 119 -12.12 -15.32 13.09
N TYR A 120 -12.98 -16.33 13.29
CA TYR A 120 -13.13 -17.03 14.56
C TYR A 120 -12.19 -18.22 14.74
N HIS A 121 -11.24 -18.44 13.84
CA HIS A 121 -10.24 -19.47 14.03
C HIS A 121 -9.36 -19.13 15.26
N PRO A 122 -9.06 -20.08 16.15
CA PRO A 122 -8.33 -19.79 17.39
C PRO A 122 -7.00 -19.05 17.19
N THR A 123 -6.27 -19.40 16.14
CA THR A 123 -5.01 -18.72 15.75
C THR A 123 -5.23 -17.24 15.45
N VAL A 124 -6.28 -16.90 14.71
CA VAL A 124 -6.61 -15.51 14.36
C VAL A 124 -7.00 -14.73 15.61
N ILE A 125 -7.84 -15.31 16.46
CA ILE A 125 -8.28 -14.68 17.73
C ILE A 125 -7.07 -14.41 18.63
N GLN A 126 -6.13 -15.36 18.75
CA GLN A 126 -4.93 -15.19 19.57
C GLN A 126 -4.08 -14.00 19.10
N HIS A 127 -3.94 -13.80 17.79
CA HIS A 127 -3.21 -12.66 17.24
C HIS A 127 -3.96 -11.33 17.34
N LEU A 128 -5.30 -11.35 17.33
CA LEU A 128 -6.12 -10.13 17.44
C LEU A 128 -6.34 -9.68 18.90
N THR A 129 -6.11 -10.56 19.87
CA THR A 129 -6.25 -10.23 21.29
C THR A 129 -4.99 -9.50 21.76
N PRO A 130 -5.09 -8.27 22.28
CA PRO A 130 -3.92 -7.55 22.79
C PRO A 130 -3.32 -8.32 23.98
N PRO A 131 -1.98 -8.38 24.11
CA PRO A 131 -1.35 -8.98 25.29
C PRO A 131 -1.80 -8.21 26.55
N VAL A 132 -2.26 -8.95 27.56
CA VAL A 132 -2.94 -8.37 28.75
C VAL A 132 -1.97 -7.66 29.70
N ASP A 133 -0.66 -7.82 29.55
CA ASP A 133 0.33 -7.16 30.40
C ASP A 133 1.49 -6.62 29.56
N ILE A 134 1.65 -5.29 29.48
CA ILE A 134 2.93 -4.57 29.44
C ILE A 134 2.63 -3.11 29.83
N GLN A 135 3.27 -2.66 30.90
CA GLN A 135 3.31 -1.26 31.34
C GLN A 135 3.82 -0.36 30.21
N GLN A 136 3.03 0.67 29.88
CA GLN A 136 3.38 1.78 29.01
C GLN A 136 4.51 2.59 29.63
N ASP A 137 5.75 2.28 29.27
CA ASP A 137 6.84 3.26 29.32
C ASP A 137 7.98 2.83 28.38
N GLN A 138 7.85 3.18 27.09
CA GLN A 138 8.96 3.36 26.13
C GLN A 138 8.39 3.78 24.75
N ASP A 139 9.14 4.63 24.05
CA ASP A 139 8.89 5.11 22.69
C ASP A 139 8.24 4.03 21.80
N VAL A 140 6.94 4.18 21.56
CA VAL A 140 6.15 3.22 20.78
C VAL A 140 6.53 3.39 19.31
N VAL A 141 7.55 2.64 18.89
CA VAL A 141 7.74 2.30 17.49
C VAL A 141 6.45 1.58 17.06
N VAL A 142 5.64 2.27 16.26
CA VAL A 142 4.36 1.72 15.75
C VAL A 142 4.71 0.50 14.89
N GLU A 143 4.54 -0.69 15.47
CA GLU A 143 4.78 -1.94 14.77
C GLU A 143 3.74 -2.07 13.65
N TRP A 144 4.20 -2.07 12.40
CA TRP A 144 3.32 -2.13 11.24
C TRP A 144 2.76 -3.55 11.05
N LYS A 145 1.45 -3.70 11.29
CA LYS A 145 0.74 -5.00 11.28
C LYS A 145 -0.47 -4.98 10.33
N PRO A 146 -0.25 -5.00 9.01
CA PRO A 146 -1.31 -4.86 8.01
C PRO A 146 -2.37 -5.96 8.10
N PHE A 147 -1.92 -7.19 8.40
CA PHE A 147 -2.75 -8.37 8.49
C PHE A 147 -3.70 -8.29 9.68
N GLU A 148 -3.20 -7.86 10.84
CA GLU A 148 -4.05 -7.64 12.02
C GLU A 148 -5.05 -6.50 11.80
N VAL A 149 -4.60 -5.38 11.21
CA VAL A 149 -5.47 -4.25 10.88
C VAL A 149 -6.57 -4.66 9.92
N PHE A 150 -6.24 -5.38 8.85
CA PHE A 150 -7.21 -5.91 7.89
C PHE A 150 -8.24 -6.83 8.53
N LEU A 151 -7.79 -7.79 9.34
CA LEU A 151 -8.68 -8.72 10.02
C LEU A 151 -9.59 -8.02 11.03
N ARG A 152 -9.09 -6.99 11.73
CA ARG A 152 -9.91 -6.16 12.63
C ARG A 152 -10.98 -5.39 11.87
N ILE A 153 -10.61 -4.71 10.79
CA ILE A 153 -11.54 -4.00 9.90
C ILE A 153 -12.62 -4.96 9.40
N LEU A 154 -12.23 -6.15 8.93
CA LEU A 154 -13.21 -7.14 8.47
C LEU A 154 -14.11 -7.66 9.57
N THR A 155 -13.59 -7.89 10.77
CA THR A 155 -14.40 -8.30 11.92
C THR A 155 -15.49 -7.27 12.21
N GLU A 156 -15.12 -5.98 12.20
CA GLU A 156 -16.09 -4.89 12.38
C GLU A 156 -17.12 -4.81 11.25
N ILE A 157 -16.70 -5.02 9.99
CA ILE A 157 -17.61 -5.03 8.83
C ILE A 157 -18.60 -6.18 8.96
N ILE A 158 -18.12 -7.39 9.20
CA ILE A 158 -18.96 -8.58 9.34
C ILE A 158 -19.99 -8.35 10.46
N GLN A 159 -19.56 -7.93 11.65
CA GLN A 159 -20.46 -7.60 12.77
C GLN A 159 -21.48 -6.50 12.43
N ARG A 160 -21.06 -5.42 11.76
CA ARG A 160 -21.95 -4.29 11.42
C ARG A 160 -23.09 -4.69 10.48
N TYR A 161 -22.86 -5.67 9.61
CA TYR A 161 -23.81 -6.07 8.58
C TYR A 161 -24.38 -7.49 8.80
N GLU A 162 -24.36 -7.99 10.05
CA GLU A 162 -24.83 -9.34 10.38
C GLU A 162 -26.28 -9.59 9.98
N ASP A 163 -27.16 -8.64 10.30
CA ASP A 163 -28.61 -8.70 10.03
C ASP A 163 -28.93 -8.76 8.53
N LEU A 164 -28.00 -8.32 7.67
CA LEU A 164 -28.20 -8.24 6.23
C LEU A 164 -28.46 -9.63 5.61
N GLN A 165 -27.91 -10.69 6.21
CA GLN A 165 -28.10 -12.08 5.76
C GLN A 165 -29.57 -12.52 5.73
N TYR A 166 -30.38 -11.96 6.63
CA TYR A 166 -31.79 -12.34 6.80
C TYR A 166 -32.72 -11.31 6.17
N VAL A 167 -32.45 -10.02 6.41
CA VAL A 167 -33.38 -8.94 6.03
C VAL A 167 -33.29 -8.64 4.53
N ALA A 168 -32.09 -8.63 3.94
CA ALA A 168 -31.92 -8.13 2.57
C ALA A 168 -32.55 -9.00 1.48
N PHE A 169 -32.76 -10.28 1.77
CA PHE A 169 -33.25 -11.24 0.79
C PHE A 169 -34.68 -11.73 1.11
N SER A 170 -35.34 -11.12 2.10
CA SER A 170 -36.72 -11.45 2.46
C SER A 170 -37.71 -10.96 1.39
N ILE A 171 -38.51 -11.87 0.85
CA ILE A 171 -39.51 -11.54 -0.18
C ILE A 171 -40.74 -10.82 0.39
N GLN A 172 -40.97 -10.93 1.70
CA GLN A 172 -42.14 -10.34 2.36
C GLN A 172 -41.86 -8.94 2.94
N ALA A 173 -40.66 -8.40 2.72
CA ALA A 173 -40.28 -7.08 3.19
C ALA A 173 -41.09 -5.98 2.46
N ASP A 174 -41.45 -4.94 3.17
CA ASP A 174 -42.04 -3.74 2.57
C ASP A 174 -40.98 -2.94 1.76
N ALA A 175 -41.45 -2.03 0.91
CA ALA A 175 -40.57 -1.25 0.03
C ALA A 175 -39.49 -0.43 0.77
N ASN A 176 -39.78 0.07 1.98
CA ASN A 176 -38.81 0.83 2.76
C ASN A 176 -37.72 -0.09 3.30
N THR A 177 -38.10 -1.25 3.84
CA THR A 177 -37.17 -2.29 4.29
C THR A 177 -36.28 -2.77 3.14
N MET A 178 -36.85 -3.04 1.97
CA MET A 178 -36.08 -3.45 0.79
C MET A 178 -35.09 -2.38 0.33
N ASN A 179 -35.49 -1.10 0.36
CA ASN A 179 -34.59 0.00 0.00
C ASN A 179 -33.48 0.20 1.05
N ALA A 180 -33.80 0.07 2.35
CA ALA A 180 -32.81 0.13 3.42
C ALA A 180 -31.77 -1.00 3.29
N SER A 181 -32.21 -2.24 3.06
CA SER A 181 -31.33 -3.37 2.83
C SER A 181 -30.47 -3.20 1.57
N LYS A 182 -31.02 -2.65 0.49
CA LYS A 182 -30.26 -2.28 -0.71
C LYS A 182 -29.12 -1.31 -0.36
N MET A 183 -29.38 -0.27 0.42
CA MET A 183 -28.36 0.70 0.82
C MET A 183 -27.31 0.08 1.73
N GLN A 184 -27.72 -0.76 2.69
CA GLN A 184 -26.80 -1.50 3.55
C GLN A 184 -25.91 -2.47 2.75
N LEU A 185 -26.45 -3.16 1.74
CA LEU A 185 -25.67 -4.01 0.85
C LEU A 185 -24.62 -3.21 0.06
N GLN A 186 -24.98 -2.01 -0.41
CA GLN A 186 -24.01 -1.14 -1.09
C GLN A 186 -22.91 -0.67 -0.13
N GLY A 187 -23.27 -0.31 1.11
CA GLY A 187 -22.33 0.04 2.18
C GLY A 187 -21.37 -1.10 2.48
N PHE A 188 -21.90 -2.31 2.70
CA PHE A 188 -21.11 -3.51 2.94
C PHE A 188 -20.07 -3.77 1.84
N LEU A 189 -20.49 -3.74 0.57
CA LEU A 189 -19.56 -3.99 -0.54
C LEU A 189 -18.48 -2.90 -0.67
N SER A 190 -18.84 -1.65 -0.36
CA SER A 190 -17.89 -0.53 -0.35
C SER A 190 -16.88 -0.66 0.78
N ASP A 191 -17.34 -1.04 1.98
CA ASP A 191 -16.48 -1.30 3.13
C ASP A 191 -15.55 -2.50 2.89
N CYS A 192 -16.05 -3.58 2.28
CA CYS A 192 -15.24 -4.72 1.86
C CYS A 192 -14.13 -4.30 0.88
N TRP A 193 -14.45 -3.46 -0.11
CA TRP A 193 -13.43 -2.95 -1.03
C TRP A 193 -12.38 -2.11 -0.31
N ARG A 194 -12.79 -1.21 0.60
CA ARG A 194 -11.85 -0.41 1.40
C ARG A 194 -10.93 -1.28 2.26
N ALA A 195 -11.43 -2.39 2.81
CA ALA A 195 -10.59 -3.36 3.51
C ALA A 195 -9.57 -4.02 2.57
N LEU A 196 -9.98 -4.37 1.34
CA LEU A 196 -9.07 -4.92 0.33
C LEU A 196 -7.97 -3.94 -0.08
N GLU A 197 -8.28 -2.65 -0.20
CA GLU A 197 -7.28 -1.62 -0.53
C GLU A 197 -6.15 -1.57 0.50
N VAL A 198 -6.48 -1.69 1.79
CA VAL A 198 -5.50 -1.68 2.88
C VAL A 198 -4.54 -2.86 2.78
N ILE A 199 -5.03 -4.02 2.37
CA ILE A 199 -4.24 -5.26 2.42
C ILE A 199 -3.60 -5.65 1.09
N ALA A 200 -4.10 -5.14 -0.04
CA ALA A 200 -3.60 -5.51 -1.36
C ALA A 200 -2.08 -5.32 -1.51
N PRO A 201 -1.46 -4.21 -1.06
CA PRO A 201 0.00 -4.06 -1.14
C PRO A 201 0.75 -5.10 -0.30
N ALA A 202 0.22 -5.44 0.89
CA ALA A 202 0.81 -6.40 1.80
C ALA A 202 0.73 -7.85 1.26
N ILE A 203 -0.36 -8.21 0.57
CA ILE A 203 -0.53 -9.54 -0.02
C ILE A 203 0.42 -9.78 -1.18
N VAL A 204 0.66 -8.76 -2.01
CA VAL A 204 1.59 -8.89 -3.14
C VAL A 204 3.02 -9.15 -2.65
N VAL A 205 3.37 -8.69 -1.44
CA VAL A 205 4.69 -8.92 -0.83
C VAL A 205 4.77 -10.11 0.11
N GLU A 206 3.63 -10.71 0.50
CA GLU A 206 3.58 -11.85 1.45
C GLU A 206 4.50 -13.02 1.06
N PRO A 207 4.61 -13.42 -0.22
CA PRO A 207 5.54 -14.50 -0.61
C PRO A 207 7.01 -14.21 -0.25
N TYR A 208 7.36 -12.94 -0.10
CA TYR A 208 8.71 -12.46 0.22
C TYR A 208 8.87 -12.09 1.70
N LEU A 209 7.76 -11.80 2.39
CA LEU A 209 7.70 -11.42 3.80
C LEU A 209 6.62 -12.28 4.51
N PRO A 210 6.88 -13.58 4.72
CA PRO A 210 5.89 -14.47 5.31
C PRO A 210 5.54 -14.01 6.73
N ALA A 211 4.24 -13.91 7.00
CA ALA A 211 3.72 -13.52 8.30
C ALA A 211 2.87 -14.64 8.92
N PRO A 212 2.74 -14.69 10.26
CA PRO A 212 1.97 -15.73 10.95
C PRO A 212 0.52 -15.89 10.47
N LEU A 213 -0.09 -14.80 9.97
CA LEU A 213 -1.47 -14.73 9.49
C LEU A 213 -1.60 -14.71 7.95
N GLY A 214 -0.49 -14.86 7.22
CA GLY A 214 -0.46 -14.69 5.76
C GLY A 214 -1.42 -15.62 5.04
N ARG A 215 -1.50 -16.89 5.48
CA ARG A 215 -2.39 -17.90 4.90
C ARG A 215 -3.87 -17.56 5.07
N GLU A 216 -4.28 -17.21 6.28
CA GLU A 216 -5.66 -16.87 6.63
C GLU A 216 -6.10 -15.61 5.89
N VAL A 217 -5.24 -14.59 5.87
CA VAL A 217 -5.49 -13.35 5.11
C VAL A 217 -5.59 -13.63 3.63
N LEU A 218 -4.67 -14.41 3.05
CA LEU A 218 -4.72 -14.77 1.63
C LEU A 218 -6.01 -15.54 1.30
N SER A 219 -6.45 -16.43 2.18
CA SER A 219 -7.71 -17.16 2.02
C SER A 219 -8.91 -16.21 2.00
N ILE A 220 -8.98 -15.26 2.94
CA ILE A 220 -10.02 -14.23 2.96
C ILE A 220 -9.96 -13.35 1.71
N PHE A 221 -8.76 -12.92 1.30
CA PHE A 221 -8.58 -12.11 0.10
C PHE A 221 -9.12 -12.81 -1.15
N VAL A 222 -8.82 -14.11 -1.32
CA VAL A 222 -9.35 -14.92 -2.42
C VAL A 222 -10.88 -15.02 -2.34
N LEU A 223 -11.45 -15.24 -1.15
CA LEU A 223 -12.91 -15.25 -0.95
C LEU A 223 -13.54 -13.91 -1.36
N MET A 224 -12.95 -12.79 -0.95
CA MET A 224 -13.44 -11.45 -1.27
C MET A 224 -13.32 -11.14 -2.76
N ARG A 225 -12.19 -11.51 -3.39
CA ARG A 225 -11.99 -11.38 -4.83
C ARG A 225 -13.06 -12.14 -5.61
N ASP A 226 -13.30 -13.40 -5.26
CA ASP A 226 -14.28 -14.24 -5.95
C ASP A 226 -15.71 -13.74 -5.69
N PHE A 227 -15.99 -13.29 -4.46
CA PHE A 227 -17.28 -12.73 -4.07
C PHE A 227 -17.64 -11.45 -4.84
N LEU A 228 -16.71 -10.49 -4.93
CA LEU A 228 -16.83 -9.26 -5.73
C LEU A 228 -16.63 -9.49 -7.23
N SER A 229 -16.13 -10.67 -7.61
CA SER A 229 -15.77 -11.04 -8.98
C SER A 229 -14.85 -10.00 -9.63
N LEU A 230 -13.78 -9.63 -8.92
CA LEU A 230 -12.84 -8.61 -9.36
C LEU A 230 -12.17 -9.01 -10.69
N PRO A 231 -12.15 -8.13 -11.71
CA PRO A 231 -11.40 -8.37 -12.94
C PRO A 231 -9.89 -8.49 -12.68
N GLU A 232 -9.20 -9.35 -13.44
CA GLU A 232 -7.75 -9.56 -13.32
C GLU A 232 -6.95 -8.26 -13.50
N SER A 233 -7.39 -7.37 -14.41
CA SER A 233 -6.76 -6.08 -14.67
C SER A 233 -6.65 -5.17 -13.43
N VAL A 234 -7.56 -5.31 -12.47
CA VAL A 234 -7.54 -4.55 -11.20
C VAL A 234 -6.44 -5.07 -10.27
N LEU A 235 -6.16 -6.38 -10.32
CA LEU A 235 -5.12 -7.03 -9.52
C LEU A 235 -3.73 -6.86 -10.15
N ASP A 236 -3.66 -6.88 -11.48
CA ASP A 236 -2.41 -6.76 -12.24
C ASP A 236 -1.70 -5.43 -12.01
N ALA A 237 -2.44 -4.34 -11.78
CA ALA A 237 -1.85 -3.03 -11.49
C ALA A 237 -0.98 -3.03 -10.21
N ASN A 238 -1.49 -3.65 -9.14
CA ASN A 238 -0.75 -3.79 -7.88
C ASN A 238 0.46 -4.73 -8.03
N CYS A 239 0.31 -5.81 -8.79
CA CYS A 239 1.41 -6.73 -9.09
C CYS A 239 2.51 -6.04 -9.93
N THR A 240 2.12 -5.23 -10.92
CA THR A 240 3.04 -4.49 -11.78
C THR A 240 3.88 -3.52 -10.96
N TYR A 241 3.25 -2.76 -10.06
CA TYR A 241 3.97 -1.85 -9.17
C TYR A 241 4.95 -2.60 -8.25
N ALA A 242 4.51 -3.68 -7.61
CA ALA A 242 5.39 -4.46 -6.75
C ALA A 242 6.56 -5.09 -7.51
N ASN A 243 6.32 -5.65 -8.70
CA ASN A 243 7.37 -6.18 -9.57
C ASN A 243 8.36 -5.07 -9.98
N ALA A 244 7.87 -3.86 -10.22
CA ALA A 244 8.73 -2.71 -10.51
C ALA A 244 9.61 -2.33 -9.31
N ILE A 245 9.06 -2.37 -8.09
CA ILE A 245 9.82 -2.15 -6.85
C ILE A 245 10.88 -3.24 -6.64
N LEU A 246 10.52 -4.50 -6.84
CA LEU A 246 11.42 -5.64 -6.73
C LEU A 246 12.56 -5.59 -7.77
N SER A 247 12.32 -4.96 -8.91
CA SER A 247 13.31 -4.78 -9.98
C SER A 247 14.35 -3.68 -9.69
N LEU A 248 14.16 -2.86 -8.65
CA LEU A 248 15.13 -1.84 -8.25
C LEU A 248 16.38 -2.49 -7.64
N GLN A 249 17.54 -1.93 -7.92
CA GLN A 249 18.82 -2.37 -7.35
C GLN A 249 19.46 -1.22 -6.57
N ASP A 250 19.95 -1.50 -5.38
CA ASP A 250 20.68 -0.50 -4.59
C ASP A 250 22.02 -0.22 -5.24
N VAL A 251 22.43 1.04 -5.25
CA VAL A 251 23.77 1.44 -5.71
C VAL A 251 24.69 1.46 -4.50
N GLU A 252 25.23 0.29 -4.12
CA GLU A 252 26.19 0.18 -3.02
C GLU A 252 27.55 0.73 -3.45
N GLY A 253 28.08 1.70 -2.67
CA GLY A 253 29.42 2.26 -2.88
C GLY A 253 29.56 2.97 -4.23
N LEU A 254 29.25 4.26 -4.27
CA LEU A 254 29.42 5.07 -5.47
C LEU A 254 30.87 4.98 -5.93
N LEU A 255 31.11 4.23 -7.02
CA LEU A 255 32.29 4.41 -7.84
C LEU A 255 32.35 5.90 -8.24
N PRO A 256 33.56 6.48 -8.43
CA PRO A 256 33.76 7.93 -8.65
C PRO A 256 32.96 8.55 -9.82
N THR A 257 32.26 7.75 -10.61
CA THR A 257 31.46 8.13 -11.78
C THR A 257 30.07 8.67 -11.48
N HIS A 258 29.55 8.59 -10.25
CA HIS A 258 28.17 9.00 -9.94
C HIS A 258 28.04 10.19 -8.97
N SER A 259 29.15 10.79 -8.55
CA SER A 259 29.16 11.98 -7.66
C SER A 259 28.58 13.23 -8.32
N GLU A 260 28.48 13.27 -9.65
CA GLU A 260 27.96 14.41 -10.43
C GLU A 260 26.49 14.24 -10.85
N HIS A 261 25.85 13.10 -10.56
CA HIS A 261 24.50 12.84 -11.02
C HIS A 261 23.44 13.37 -10.04
N SER A 262 22.50 14.15 -10.59
CA SER A 262 21.27 14.56 -9.92
C SER A 262 20.13 13.60 -10.24
N CYS A 263 19.26 13.35 -9.28
CA CYS A 263 18.01 12.63 -9.49
C CYS A 263 17.14 13.43 -10.48
N SER A 264 16.83 12.89 -11.66
CA SER A 264 16.07 13.64 -12.69
C SER A 264 14.61 13.91 -12.32
N ILE A 265 14.11 13.35 -11.20
CA ILE A 265 12.75 13.58 -10.68
C ILE A 265 12.70 14.82 -9.77
N CYS A 266 13.62 14.95 -8.81
CA CYS A 266 13.64 16.08 -7.86
C CYS A 266 14.75 17.11 -8.15
N LEU A 267 15.67 16.79 -9.06
CA LEU A 267 16.85 17.57 -9.46
C LEU A 267 17.91 17.76 -8.35
N GLU A 268 17.79 17.03 -7.23
CA GLU A 268 18.75 17.06 -6.13
C GLU A 268 19.87 16.02 -6.33
N SER A 269 21.02 16.23 -5.69
CA SER A 269 22.16 15.29 -5.74
C SER A 269 21.78 13.89 -5.25
N LEU A 270 22.24 12.85 -5.95
CA LEU A 270 22.05 11.45 -5.55
C LEU A 270 22.92 11.01 -4.36
N VAL A 271 23.81 11.90 -3.87
CA VAL A 271 24.68 11.68 -2.71
C VAL A 271 24.29 12.63 -1.59
N SER A 272 23.76 12.10 -0.49
CA SER A 272 23.66 12.87 0.76
C SER A 272 25.05 12.90 1.37
N SER A 273 25.71 14.06 1.34
CA SER A 273 27.09 14.23 1.82
C SER A 273 27.13 14.27 3.35
N GLU A 274 26.87 13.14 4.01
CA GLU A 274 27.14 12.97 5.44
C GLU A 274 28.18 11.85 5.66
N MET A 275 29.39 12.10 5.16
CA MET A 275 30.59 11.58 5.79
C MET A 275 31.43 12.78 6.21
N LYS A 276 31.02 13.42 7.31
CA LYS A 276 31.93 14.31 8.02
C LYS A 276 32.92 13.41 8.74
N GLU A 277 34.07 13.21 8.09
CA GLU A 277 35.27 12.61 8.67
C GLU A 277 35.42 13.03 10.14
N ILE A 278 35.55 12.05 11.01
CA ILE A 278 36.08 12.23 12.35
C ILE A 278 37.54 12.64 12.17
N ALA A 279 37.79 13.93 12.05
CA ALA A 279 39.11 14.49 12.18
C ALA A 279 39.56 14.30 13.63
N VAL A 280 40.49 13.38 13.84
CA VAL A 280 41.26 13.23 15.07
C VAL A 280 42.22 14.44 15.15
N PRO A 281 42.21 15.26 16.21
CA PRO A 281 43.33 16.11 16.53
C PRO A 281 44.13 15.44 17.65
N ASP A 282 45.21 14.77 17.26
CA ASP A 282 46.34 14.47 18.16
C ASP A 282 47.27 15.69 18.14
N GLY A 283 47.67 16.18 19.32
CA GLY A 283 48.82 17.07 19.44
C GLY A 283 48.68 18.19 20.47
N ASP A 284 49.13 17.92 21.68
CA ASP A 284 49.30 18.81 22.84
C ASP A 284 50.01 20.14 22.55
N GLN A 285 49.57 21.23 23.20
CA GLN A 285 50.50 22.23 23.72
C GLN A 285 49.94 23.04 24.90
N ASP A 286 50.84 23.22 25.85
CA ASP A 286 50.69 23.64 27.24
C ASP A 286 50.46 25.15 27.49
N SER A 287 49.78 25.41 28.62
CA SER A 287 50.11 26.38 29.68
C SER A 287 49.86 27.91 29.52
N SER A 288 49.05 28.40 30.48
CA SER A 288 49.23 29.60 31.34
C SER A 288 48.47 30.91 31.03
N ASN A 289 47.47 31.15 31.89
CA ASN A 289 47.03 32.38 32.58
C ASN A 289 47.16 33.76 31.92
N SER A 290 46.05 34.52 31.94
CA SER A 290 45.99 35.88 32.52
C SER A 290 44.54 36.37 32.69
N ASP A 291 44.28 36.95 33.87
CA ASP A 291 43.09 37.69 34.28
C ASP A 291 42.80 38.90 33.38
N SER A 292 41.51 39.21 33.16
CA SER A 292 41.01 40.60 33.19
C SER A 292 39.47 40.64 33.22
N ASP A 293 38.94 41.29 34.25
CA ASP A 293 37.57 41.78 34.35
C ASP A 293 37.27 42.86 33.30
N HIS A 294 36.08 42.82 32.69
CA HIS A 294 35.34 44.04 32.35
C HIS A 294 33.87 43.76 32.01
N ASP A 295 32.97 44.33 32.84
CA ASP A 295 31.56 44.59 32.54
C ASP A 295 31.40 45.51 31.32
N ASN A 296 30.37 45.29 30.48
CA ASN A 296 29.28 46.26 30.27
C ASN A 296 28.17 45.71 29.34
N SER A 297 26.95 46.11 29.66
CA SER A 297 25.68 45.74 29.05
C SER A 297 25.43 46.35 27.66
N THR A 298 24.52 45.70 26.93
CA THR A 298 23.36 46.25 26.16
C THR A 298 23.34 46.04 24.64
N SER A 299 22.21 45.46 24.20
CA SER A 299 21.53 45.58 22.90
C SER A 299 21.69 44.47 21.84
N SER A 300 20.67 43.61 21.84
CA SER A 300 19.78 43.31 20.70
C SER A 300 20.40 42.83 19.39
N ASN A 301 20.18 41.56 19.05
CA ASN A 301 19.43 41.19 17.85
C ASN A 301 18.95 39.73 17.95
N ASN A 302 17.63 39.56 17.79
CA ASN A 302 16.99 38.27 17.54
C ASN A 302 17.35 37.77 16.14
N SER A 303 17.73 36.52 16.02
CA SER A 303 17.32 35.67 14.90
C SER A 303 17.35 34.21 15.35
N ASP A 304 16.14 33.66 15.46
CA ASP A 304 15.84 32.25 15.59
C ASP A 304 16.55 31.45 14.49
N ASP A 305 17.46 30.54 14.87
CA ASP A 305 17.70 29.32 14.10
C ASP A 305 17.39 28.15 15.03
N ARG A 306 16.10 27.83 15.06
CA ARG A 306 15.63 26.56 15.55
C ARG A 306 16.18 25.50 14.59
N ASP A 307 17.24 24.81 15.03
CA ASP A 307 17.63 23.50 14.56
C ASP A 307 16.44 22.54 14.74
N ALA A 308 15.49 22.63 13.81
CA ALA A 308 14.55 21.57 13.54
C ALA A 308 15.36 20.50 12.80
N VAL A 309 15.85 19.53 13.57
CA VAL A 309 16.26 18.23 13.06
C VAL A 309 15.05 17.63 12.34
N LEU A 310 14.92 17.96 11.05
CA LEU A 310 14.06 17.25 10.12
C LEU A 310 14.57 15.80 10.10
N PRO A 311 13.68 14.80 10.18
CA PRO A 311 14.10 13.41 10.22
C PRO A 311 14.88 13.14 8.93
N ALA A 312 16.14 12.73 9.07
CA ALA A 312 17.01 12.36 7.97
C ALA A 312 16.22 11.47 7.01
N CYS A 313 15.84 12.04 5.87
CA CYS A 313 15.28 11.27 4.79
C CYS A 313 16.44 10.40 4.30
N ASN A 314 16.43 9.13 4.70
CA ASN A 314 17.36 8.11 4.22
C ASN A 314 17.18 7.97 2.70
N ASN A 315 17.85 8.86 1.96
CA ASN A 315 17.78 8.98 0.52
C ASN A 315 18.71 7.93 -0.11
N PHE A 316 18.29 6.67 -0.01
CA PHE A 316 18.96 5.59 -0.73
C PHE A 316 18.86 5.85 -2.23
N SER A 317 19.97 5.63 -2.94
CA SER A 317 20.02 5.70 -4.40
C SER A 317 19.85 4.31 -4.98
N VAL A 318 18.94 4.18 -5.94
CA VAL A 318 18.58 2.93 -6.59
C VAL A 318 18.65 3.09 -8.10
N LYS A 319 18.99 2.02 -8.80
CA LYS A 319 19.00 1.94 -10.25
C LYS A 319 17.89 1.05 -10.78
N LEU A 320 17.31 1.45 -11.91
CA LEU A 320 16.38 0.64 -12.69
C LEU A 320 17.14 -0.42 -13.52
N PRO A 321 16.46 -1.45 -14.07
CA PRO A 321 17.06 -2.40 -15.02
C PRO A 321 17.62 -1.76 -16.30
N CYS A 322 17.23 -0.51 -16.60
CA CYS A 322 17.77 0.29 -17.70
C CYS A 322 18.98 1.15 -17.29
N GLU A 323 19.53 0.94 -16.09
CA GLU A 323 20.71 1.58 -15.50
C GLU A 323 20.57 3.07 -15.12
N HIS A 324 19.41 3.71 -15.32
CA HIS A 324 19.15 5.05 -14.76
C HIS A 324 18.98 5.01 -13.23
N VAL A 325 19.53 6.03 -12.54
CA VAL A 325 19.64 6.10 -11.08
C VAL A 325 18.76 7.22 -10.51
N TYR A 326 18.09 6.94 -9.39
CA TYR A 326 17.17 7.85 -8.72
C TYR A 326 17.27 7.70 -7.21
N HIS A 327 16.78 8.68 -6.45
CA HIS A 327 16.42 8.42 -5.05
C HIS A 327 15.28 7.41 -5.00
N GLU A 328 15.37 6.45 -4.08
CA GLU A 328 14.36 5.41 -3.84
C GLU A 328 12.96 6.01 -3.74
N ASN A 329 12.79 7.03 -2.90
CA ASN A 329 11.51 7.70 -2.68
C ASN A 329 10.93 8.30 -3.97
N CYS A 330 11.79 8.95 -4.75
CA CYS A 330 11.39 9.62 -5.99
C CYS A 330 10.90 8.60 -7.03
N ILE A 331 11.69 7.55 -7.27
CA ILE A 331 11.33 6.56 -8.29
C ILE A 331 10.17 5.67 -7.84
N MET A 332 10.08 5.31 -6.55
CA MET A 332 8.92 4.56 -6.04
C MET A 332 7.62 5.35 -6.23
N SER A 333 7.63 6.66 -5.95
CA SER A 333 6.45 7.53 -6.18
C SER A 333 6.06 7.60 -7.65
N TRP A 334 7.03 7.66 -8.56
CA TRP A 334 6.80 7.63 -10.00
C TRP A 334 6.21 6.30 -10.48
N LEU A 335 6.80 5.18 -10.06
CA LEU A 335 6.41 3.83 -10.49
C LEU A 335 4.99 3.43 -10.06
N ARG A 336 4.42 4.06 -9.02
CA ARG A 336 3.00 3.89 -8.64
C ARG A 336 2.04 4.23 -9.76
N HIS A 337 2.44 5.15 -10.63
CA HIS A 337 1.59 5.74 -11.65
C HIS A 337 2.04 5.36 -13.06
N ASN A 338 3.35 5.20 -13.26
CA ASN A 338 3.94 4.92 -14.55
C ASN A 338 4.94 3.78 -14.39
N PRO A 339 4.63 2.54 -14.83
CA PRO A 339 5.54 1.40 -14.75
C PRO A 339 6.64 1.47 -15.84
N SER A 340 7.24 2.64 -16.02
CA SER A 340 8.26 2.93 -17.02
C SER A 340 9.28 3.92 -16.50
N CYS A 341 10.53 3.81 -16.93
CA CYS A 341 11.59 4.77 -16.61
C CYS A 341 11.20 6.21 -17.01
N PRO A 342 11.39 7.22 -16.13
CA PRO A 342 11.15 8.62 -16.47
C PRO A 342 11.96 9.13 -17.67
N GLU A 343 13.18 8.62 -17.85
CA GLU A 343 14.12 9.11 -18.87
C GLU A 343 13.95 8.38 -20.20
N CYS A 344 14.08 7.05 -20.20
CA CYS A 344 14.06 6.27 -21.45
C CYS A 344 12.71 5.62 -21.77
N ARG A 345 11.71 5.73 -20.87
CA ARG A 345 10.38 5.11 -21.00
C ARG A 345 10.39 3.58 -21.12
N ALA A 346 11.53 2.93 -20.88
CA ALA A 346 11.61 1.48 -20.84
C ALA A 346 10.68 0.93 -19.75
N PRO A 347 9.89 -0.12 -20.01
CA PRO A 347 8.99 -0.69 -19.02
C PRO A 347 9.77 -1.30 -17.85
N VAL A 348 9.25 -1.13 -16.64
CA VAL A 348 9.85 -1.60 -15.40
C VAL A 348 8.97 -2.71 -14.82
N GLY A 349 9.56 -3.88 -14.54
CA GLY A 349 8.82 -5.05 -14.04
C GLY A 349 8.13 -5.92 -15.12
N ALA A 350 8.28 -5.59 -16.41
CA ALA A 350 7.69 -6.35 -17.54
C ALA A 350 8.56 -7.50 -18.07
N ASN A 351 9.80 -7.64 -17.60
CA ASN A 351 10.76 -8.68 -18.02
C ASN A 351 10.98 -9.76 -16.95
N LEU A 352 9.99 -9.99 -16.08
CA LEU A 352 10.00 -11.05 -15.06
C LEU A 352 8.86 -12.05 -15.31
#